data_AF-A0A9P0D1X9-F1
#
_entry.id   AF-A0A9P0D1X9-F1
#
_cell.length_a   1.000
_cell.length_b   1.000
_cell.length_c   1.000
_cell.angle_alpha   90.00
_cell.angle_beta   90.00
_cell.angle_gamma   90.00
#
_symmetry.space_group_name_H-M   'P 1'
#
loop_
_entity.id
_entity.type
_entity.pdbx_description
1 polymer ?
#
loop_
_entity_poly.entity_id
_entity_poly.type
_entity_poly.pdbx_seq_one_letter_code
_entity_poly.pdbx_strand_id
1 'polypeptide(L)'
;MLWQKLFFARLEFENDLVAAEANYYHDCFNSFWKLPTWVKVGRSQDETTNLPMEEIFAYIENCDERQFTLNELGNVCKTRTIDNRTLKVLLKLRYGYKIIIYKKSGTSTFICLVDNHHDILNQAWYEKKKLNKKERLKIFEAAAAIIREDIQSTVLDNSNYPLPGRIFEDLNNEIPKSLTHF
;
A
#
# COMPACT_ATOMS: atom_id res chain seq x y z
N MET A 1 1.70 -32.71 -26.18
CA MET A 1 1.21 -33.93 -26.86
C MET A 1 0.28 -34.80 -25.99
N LEU A 2 0.51 -34.94 -24.66
CA LEU A 2 -0.35 -35.76 -23.80
C LEU A 2 -1.78 -35.21 -23.60
N TRP A 3 -1.91 -33.89 -23.35
CA TRP A 3 -3.20 -33.25 -23.06
C TRP A 3 -4.19 -33.28 -24.21
N GLN A 4 -3.70 -33.17 -25.45
CA GLN A 4 -4.50 -33.23 -26.66
C GLN A 4 -5.14 -34.61 -26.83
N LYS A 5 -4.36 -35.70 -26.67
CA LYS A 5 -4.87 -37.07 -26.74
C LYS A 5 -5.86 -37.37 -25.61
N LEU A 6 -5.60 -36.87 -24.40
CA LEU A 6 -6.51 -37.03 -23.25
C LEU A 6 -7.83 -36.28 -23.41
N PHE A 7 -7.84 -35.13 -24.09
CA PHE A 7 -9.05 -34.36 -24.36
C PHE A 7 -9.93 -35.03 -25.41
N PHE A 8 -9.34 -35.49 -26.53
CA PHE A 8 -10.10 -36.23 -27.56
C PHE A 8 -10.63 -37.57 -27.04
N ALA A 9 -9.85 -38.29 -26.23
CA ALA A 9 -10.32 -39.52 -25.60
C ALA A 9 -11.46 -39.31 -24.59
N ARG A 10 -11.68 -38.08 -24.09
CA ARG A 10 -12.86 -37.76 -23.27
C ARG A 10 -14.06 -37.38 -24.14
N LEU A 11 -13.83 -36.59 -25.19
CA LEU A 11 -14.84 -36.24 -26.18
C LEU A 11 -15.44 -37.44 -26.92
N GLU A 12 -14.63 -38.45 -27.25
CA GLU A 12 -15.09 -39.65 -27.97
C GLU A 12 -15.99 -40.57 -27.12
N PHE A 13 -15.99 -40.43 -25.79
CA PHE A 13 -16.76 -41.30 -24.88
C PHE A 13 -18.01 -40.65 -24.28
N GLU A 14 -18.26 -39.37 -24.58
CA GLU A 14 -19.37 -38.61 -23.99
C GLU A 14 -20.51 -38.49 -25.01
N ASN A 15 -21.48 -39.41 -24.92
CA ASN A 15 -22.62 -39.50 -25.85
C ASN A 15 -23.64 -38.35 -25.74
N ASP A 16 -23.49 -37.46 -24.76
CA ASP A 16 -24.44 -36.38 -24.45
C ASP A 16 -23.94 -34.98 -24.85
N LEU A 17 -23.00 -34.90 -25.79
CA LEU A 17 -22.71 -33.63 -26.43
C LEU A 17 -23.80 -33.33 -27.45
N VAL A 18 -24.84 -32.63 -26.99
CA VAL A 18 -25.73 -31.89 -27.87
C VAL A 18 -24.83 -31.10 -28.83
N ALA A 19 -25.02 -31.31 -30.13
CA ALA A 19 -24.35 -30.55 -31.18
C ALA A 19 -24.83 -29.09 -31.13
N ALA A 20 -24.46 -28.37 -30.08
CA ALA A 20 -24.40 -26.94 -30.11
C ALA A 20 -23.22 -26.62 -31.03
N GLU A 21 -23.48 -25.92 -32.12
CA GLU A 21 -22.46 -25.30 -32.97
C GLU A 21 -21.66 -24.31 -32.12
N ALA A 22 -20.75 -24.84 -31.30
CA ALA A 22 -19.86 -24.07 -30.46
C ALA A 22 -18.79 -23.46 -31.36
N ASN A 23 -19.12 -22.35 -31.98
CA ASN A 23 -18.16 -21.51 -32.67
C ASN A 23 -17.22 -20.91 -31.62
N TYR A 24 -16.09 -21.58 -31.36
CA TYR A 24 -15.00 -20.97 -30.62
C TYR A 24 -14.61 -19.68 -31.34
N TYR A 25 -14.50 -18.60 -30.57
CA TYR A 25 -13.98 -17.34 -31.10
C TYR A 25 -12.65 -17.62 -31.80
N HIS A 26 -12.48 -17.12 -33.03
CA HIS A 26 -11.40 -17.50 -33.93
C HIS A 26 -10.01 -17.40 -33.27
N ASP A 27 -9.82 -16.39 -32.41
CA ASP A 27 -8.57 -16.20 -31.67
C ASP A 27 -8.36 -17.23 -30.55
N CYS A 28 -9.43 -17.70 -29.91
CA CYS A 28 -9.38 -18.78 -28.93
C CYS A 28 -9.08 -20.12 -29.60
N PHE A 29 -9.74 -20.41 -30.73
CA PHE A 29 -9.44 -21.61 -31.53
C PHE A 29 -7.98 -21.62 -31.95
N ASN A 30 -7.50 -20.53 -32.56
CA ASN A 30 -6.10 -20.43 -32.97
C ASN A 30 -5.12 -20.48 -31.80
N SER A 31 -5.49 -19.98 -30.62
CA SER A 31 -4.64 -20.06 -29.43
C SER A 31 -4.61 -21.46 -28.82
N PHE A 32 -5.69 -22.23 -28.96
CA PHE A 32 -5.74 -23.64 -28.56
C PHE A 32 -4.82 -24.53 -29.42
N TRP A 33 -4.69 -24.22 -30.71
CA TRP A 33 -3.80 -24.93 -31.64
C TRP A 33 -2.34 -24.49 -31.57
N LYS A 34 -2.03 -23.36 -30.93
CA LYS A 34 -0.64 -22.97 -30.69
C LYS A 34 -0.03 -23.95 -29.70
N LEU A 35 1.08 -24.60 -30.11
CA LEU A 35 1.94 -25.28 -29.16
C LEU A 35 2.26 -24.30 -28.03
N PRO A 36 2.15 -24.71 -26.75
CA PRO A 36 2.62 -23.86 -25.67
C PRO A 36 4.08 -23.52 -25.97
N THR A 37 4.35 -22.26 -26.29
CA THR A 37 5.68 -21.65 -26.22
C THR A 37 6.07 -21.46 -24.75
N TRP A 38 5.79 -22.48 -23.94
CA TRP A 38 6.61 -22.79 -22.79
C TRP A 38 7.90 -23.38 -23.35
N VAL A 39 8.68 -22.53 -24.01
CA VAL A 39 10.12 -22.65 -23.87
C VAL A 39 10.29 -22.55 -22.36
N LYS A 40 10.48 -23.70 -21.70
CA LYS A 40 11.24 -23.70 -20.45
C LYS A 40 12.49 -22.92 -20.82
N VAL A 41 12.62 -21.69 -20.32
CA VAL A 41 13.87 -20.95 -20.40
C VAL A 41 14.80 -21.67 -19.43
N GLY A 42 15.25 -22.84 -19.84
CA GLY A 42 16.37 -23.56 -19.28
C GLY A 42 17.55 -23.26 -20.17
N ARG A 43 18.26 -22.18 -19.86
CA ARG A 43 19.71 -22.14 -20.08
C ARG A 43 20.36 -22.28 -18.71
N SER A 44 21.41 -23.08 -18.63
CA SER A 44 22.26 -23.17 -17.45
C SER A 44 22.59 -21.76 -16.96
N GLN A 45 22.52 -21.53 -15.65
CA GLN A 45 23.21 -20.40 -15.07
C GLN A 45 24.69 -20.59 -15.41
N ASP A 46 25.19 -19.91 -16.44
CA ASP A 46 26.63 -19.78 -16.60
C ASP A 46 27.15 -19.15 -15.30
N GLU A 47 28.01 -19.86 -14.57
CA GLU A 47 28.71 -19.36 -13.38
C GLU A 47 29.32 -17.97 -13.65
N THR A 48 29.68 -17.70 -14.91
CA THR A 48 30.21 -16.44 -15.42
C THR A 48 29.26 -15.24 -15.30
N THR A 49 27.96 -15.44 -15.13
CA THR A 49 26.96 -14.36 -14.98
C THR A 49 26.56 -14.14 -13.52
N ASN A 50 26.83 -15.11 -12.64
CA ASN A 50 26.44 -15.05 -11.23
C ASN A 50 27.35 -14.11 -10.43
N LEU A 51 28.66 -14.20 -10.63
CA LEU A 51 29.65 -13.35 -9.94
C LEU A 51 29.36 -11.83 -10.08
N PRO A 52 29.20 -11.26 -11.29
CA PRO A 52 28.92 -9.84 -11.41
C PRO A 52 27.54 -9.46 -10.84
N MET A 53 26.56 -10.37 -10.89
CA MET A 53 25.25 -10.10 -10.28
C MET A 53 25.29 -10.09 -8.75
N GLU A 54 26.10 -10.94 -8.13
CA GLU A 54 26.32 -10.93 -6.68
C GLU A 54 26.93 -9.61 -6.21
N GLU A 55 27.87 -9.04 -6.96
CA GLU A 55 28.42 -7.70 -6.68
C GLU A 55 27.33 -6.61 -6.73
N ILE A 56 26.44 -6.65 -7.73
CA ILE A 56 25.31 -5.72 -7.84
C ILE A 56 24.36 -5.88 -6.65
N PHE A 57 24.05 -7.11 -6.26
CA PHE A 57 23.17 -7.36 -5.14
C PHE A 57 23.77 -6.91 -3.81
N ALA A 58 25.06 -7.18 -3.60
CA ALA A 58 25.79 -6.69 -2.43
C ALA A 58 25.85 -5.16 -2.39
N TYR A 59 26.04 -4.52 -3.55
CA TYR A 59 26.00 -3.06 -3.64
C TYR A 59 24.63 -2.50 -3.25
N ILE A 60 23.55 -3.08 -3.78
CA ILE A 60 22.18 -2.67 -3.47
C ILE A 60 21.85 -2.89 -1.99
N GLU A 61 22.30 -4.00 -1.39
CA GLU A 61 21.99 -4.35 0.01
C GLU A 61 22.79 -3.52 1.03
N ASN A 62 23.99 -3.07 0.66
CA ASN A 62 24.84 -2.23 1.52
C ASN A 62 24.67 -0.72 1.25
N CYS A 63 23.83 -0.33 0.29
CA CYS A 63 23.57 1.07 0.00
C CYS A 63 22.37 1.58 0.81
N ASP A 64 22.52 2.76 1.42
CA ASP A 64 21.42 3.46 2.07
C ASP A 64 20.43 4.02 1.03
N GLU A 65 20.89 4.30 -0.19
CA GLU A 65 20.05 4.74 -1.29
C GLU A 65 19.20 3.59 -1.81
N ARG A 66 17.93 3.87 -2.09
CA ARG A 66 16.94 2.86 -2.54
C ARG A 66 16.51 3.05 -4.00
N GLN A 67 17.12 4.01 -4.68
CA GLN A 67 16.83 4.33 -6.07
C GLN A 67 18.14 4.29 -6.85
N PHE A 68 18.13 3.54 -7.94
CA PHE A 68 19.30 3.31 -8.76
C PHE A 68 18.94 3.46 -10.23
N THR A 69 19.87 3.99 -11.00
CA THR A 69 19.79 3.98 -12.46
C THR A 69 20.34 2.66 -13.00
N LEU A 70 19.79 2.13 -14.10
CA LEU A 70 20.37 0.95 -14.76
C LEU A 70 21.86 1.11 -15.10
N ASN A 71 22.26 2.34 -15.46
CA ASN A 71 23.64 2.63 -15.80
C ASN A 71 24.56 2.58 -14.58
N GLU A 72 24.08 3.02 -13.41
CA GLU A 72 24.83 2.91 -12.15
C GLU A 72 25.06 1.45 -11.80
N LEU A 73 24.01 0.63 -11.83
CA LEU A 73 24.13 -0.81 -11.57
C LEU A 73 25.03 -1.52 -12.58
N GLY A 74 24.98 -1.11 -13.85
CA GLY A 74 25.87 -1.64 -14.89
C GLY A 74 27.34 -1.29 -14.68
N ASN A 75 27.63 -0.17 -14.00
CA ASN A 75 28.98 0.29 -13.68
C ASN A 75 29.55 -0.28 -12.37
N VAL A 76 28.72 -0.91 -11.54
CA VAL A 76 29.18 -1.58 -10.30
C VAL A 76 30.14 -2.72 -10.64
N CYS A 77 29.86 -3.46 -11.73
CA CYS A 77 30.70 -4.56 -12.19
C CYS A 77 31.89 -4.05 -13.00
N LYS A 78 33.11 -4.20 -12.46
CA LYS A 78 34.36 -3.88 -13.19
C LYS A 78 34.80 -5.01 -14.13
N THR A 79 34.32 -6.22 -13.89
CA THR A 79 34.78 -7.45 -14.53
C THR A 79 34.11 -7.72 -15.87
N ARG A 80 32.82 -7.40 -15.99
CA ARG A 80 32.04 -7.64 -17.21
C ARG A 80 30.79 -6.75 -17.26
N THR A 81 30.46 -6.28 -18.46
CA THR A 81 29.20 -5.58 -18.71
C THR A 81 28.04 -6.57 -18.80
N ILE A 82 27.03 -6.40 -17.94
CA ILE A 82 25.78 -7.16 -17.98
C ILE A 82 24.78 -6.45 -18.89
N ASP A 83 24.09 -7.21 -19.74
CA ASP A 83 23.02 -6.66 -20.56
C ASP A 83 21.85 -6.18 -19.68
N ASN A 84 21.35 -4.98 -19.97
CA ASN A 84 20.24 -4.34 -19.28
C ASN A 84 18.97 -5.22 -19.23
N ARG A 85 18.74 -6.05 -20.25
CA ARG A 85 17.61 -6.99 -20.26
C ARG A 85 17.80 -8.08 -19.21
N THR A 86 18.99 -8.65 -19.16
CA THR A 86 19.37 -9.70 -18.20
C THR A 86 19.32 -9.17 -16.77
N LEU A 87 19.87 -7.98 -16.54
CA LEU A 87 19.85 -7.30 -15.25
C LEU A 87 18.41 -7.14 -14.71
N LYS A 88 17.48 -6.67 -15.55
CA LYS A 88 16.06 -6.52 -15.18
C LYS A 88 15.40 -7.86 -14.81
N VAL A 89 15.70 -8.91 -15.56
CA VAL A 89 15.14 -10.24 -15.30
C VAL A 89 15.63 -10.77 -13.97
N LEU A 90 16.93 -10.67 -13.69
CA LEU A 90 17.54 -11.18 -12.47
C LEU A 90 17.16 -10.36 -11.23
N LEU A 91 17.04 -9.03 -11.36
CA LEU A 91 16.53 -8.18 -10.28
C LEU A 91 15.08 -8.52 -9.92
N LYS A 92 14.22 -8.75 -10.93
CA LYS A 92 12.85 -9.21 -10.69
C LYS A 92 12.81 -10.60 -10.06
N LEU A 93 13.74 -11.48 -10.43
CA LEU A 93 13.80 -12.82 -9.87
C LEU A 93 14.22 -12.83 -8.39
N ARG A 94 15.17 -11.96 -7.98
CA ARG A 94 15.62 -11.86 -6.58
C ARG A 94 14.64 -11.11 -5.68
N TYR A 95 14.16 -9.93 -6.12
CA TYR A 95 13.37 -9.03 -5.26
C TYR A 95 11.86 -9.12 -5.48
N GLY A 96 11.41 -9.74 -6.58
CA GLY A 96 9.99 -9.97 -6.85
C GLY A 96 9.17 -8.69 -6.88
N TYR A 97 8.21 -8.57 -5.96
CA TYR A 97 7.33 -7.41 -5.82
C TYR A 97 7.98 -6.24 -5.05
N LYS A 98 9.14 -6.44 -4.44
CA LYS A 98 9.85 -5.41 -3.67
C LYS A 98 10.66 -4.46 -4.56
N ILE A 99 10.54 -4.57 -5.88
CA ILE A 99 11.27 -3.74 -6.83
C ILE A 99 10.32 -3.15 -7.87
N ILE A 100 10.40 -1.84 -8.06
CA ILE A 100 9.66 -1.09 -9.07
C ILE A 100 10.66 -0.60 -10.10
N ILE A 101 10.43 -0.94 -11.37
CA ILE A 101 11.27 -0.49 -12.49
C ILE A 101 10.46 0.52 -13.30
N TYR A 102 10.88 1.79 -13.25
CA TYR A 102 10.23 2.89 -13.96
C TYR A 102 11.02 3.26 -15.22
N LYS A 103 10.33 3.26 -16.36
CA LYS A 103 10.89 3.70 -17.64
C LYS A 103 10.07 4.87 -18.15
N LYS A 104 10.71 6.04 -18.26
CA LYS A 104 10.14 7.21 -18.95
C LYS A 104 10.71 7.30 -20.36
N SER A 105 9.87 7.69 -21.32
CA SER A 105 10.29 7.92 -22.70
C SER A 105 11.32 9.05 -22.74
N GLY A 106 12.48 8.79 -23.34
CA GLY A 106 13.56 9.78 -23.51
C GLY A 106 14.53 9.95 -22.33
N THR A 107 14.37 9.24 -21.21
CA THR A 107 15.30 9.32 -20.05
C THR A 107 15.78 7.95 -19.60
N SER A 108 16.76 7.93 -18.69
CA SER A 108 17.26 6.72 -18.03
C SER A 108 16.16 5.93 -17.34
N THR A 109 16.33 4.61 -17.26
CA THR A 109 15.43 3.74 -16.49
C THR A 109 15.88 3.71 -15.04
N PHE A 110 14.94 3.96 -14.14
CA PHE A 110 15.15 3.95 -12.69
C PHE A 110 14.61 2.66 -12.08
N ILE A 111 15.29 2.21 -11.03
CA ILE A 111 15.00 1.02 -10.26
C ILE A 111 14.87 1.46 -8.81
N CYS A 112 13.68 1.29 -8.24
CA CYS A 112 13.42 1.63 -6.85
C CYS A 112 13.12 0.36 -6.06
N LEU A 113 13.79 0.17 -4.93
CA LEU A 113 13.40 -0.81 -3.95
C LEU A 113 12.25 -0.26 -3.10
N VAL A 114 11.20 -1.06 -2.96
CA VAL A 114 10.04 -0.77 -2.15
C VAL A 114 10.31 -1.32 -0.76
N ASP A 115 10.66 -0.43 0.16
CA ASP A 115 10.69 -0.75 1.58
C ASP A 115 9.32 -0.56 2.21
N ASN A 116 9.02 -1.39 3.21
CA ASN A 116 7.91 -1.22 4.15
C ASN A 116 8.06 0.03 5.05
N HIS A 117 8.84 1.05 4.67
CA HIS A 117 9.01 2.29 5.44
C HIS A 117 7.72 3.11 5.58
N HIS A 118 6.66 2.75 4.83
CA HIS A 118 5.30 3.17 5.16
C HIS A 118 4.94 2.91 6.62
N ASP A 119 5.45 1.84 7.22
CA ASP A 119 5.14 1.47 8.61
C ASP A 119 5.74 2.46 9.60
N ILE A 120 7.00 2.92 9.43
CA ILE A 120 7.66 3.83 10.38
C ILE A 120 7.04 5.24 10.34
N LEU A 121 6.82 5.78 9.13
CA LEU A 121 6.20 7.11 8.99
C LEU A 121 4.73 7.08 9.42
N ASN A 122 3.99 6.02 9.09
CA ASN A 122 2.61 5.87 9.57
C ASN A 122 2.58 5.68 11.09
N GLN A 123 3.45 4.87 11.67
CA GLN A 123 3.48 4.62 13.10
C GLN A 123 3.82 5.88 13.89
N ALA A 124 4.84 6.63 13.47
CA ALA A 124 5.16 7.93 14.07
C ALA A 124 3.99 8.93 13.98
N TRP A 125 3.26 8.94 12.85
CA TRP A 125 2.07 9.78 12.68
C TRP A 125 0.91 9.34 13.60
N TYR A 126 0.65 8.04 13.71
CA TYR A 126 -0.40 7.50 14.58
C TYR A 126 -0.08 7.69 16.07
N GLU A 127 1.19 7.54 16.48
CA GLU A 127 1.62 7.78 17.86
C GLU A 127 1.50 9.26 18.24
N LYS A 128 1.92 10.18 17.35
CA LYS A 128 1.72 11.63 17.53
C LYS A 128 0.23 11.99 17.64
N LYS A 129 -0.63 11.35 16.85
CA LYS A 129 -2.09 11.56 16.90
C LYS A 129 -2.71 11.03 18.19
N LYS A 130 -2.22 9.92 18.74
CA LYS A 130 -2.66 9.38 20.04
C LYS A 130 -2.27 10.31 21.19
N LEU A 131 -1.06 10.89 21.14
CA LEU A 131 -0.59 11.86 22.15
C LEU A 131 -1.51 13.09 22.20
N ASN A 132 -1.82 13.66 21.03
CA ASN A 132 -2.73 14.81 20.91
C ASN A 132 -4.15 14.52 21.42
N LYS A 133 -4.65 13.29 21.28
CA LYS A 133 -5.98 12.93 21.79
C LYS A 133 -6.03 12.93 23.31
N LYS A 134 -4.98 12.42 23.97
CA LYS A 134 -4.89 12.40 25.45
C LYS A 134 -4.76 13.80 26.03
N GLU A 135 -3.98 14.67 25.39
CA GLU A 135 -3.86 16.08 25.80
C GLU A 135 -5.16 16.85 25.60
N ARG A 136 -5.86 16.64 24.47
CA ARG A 136 -7.19 17.23 24.25
C ARG A 136 -8.19 16.80 25.31
N LEU A 137 -8.21 15.52 25.68
CA LEU A 137 -9.09 15.04 26.76
C LEU A 137 -8.80 15.74 28.09
N LYS A 138 -7.52 15.90 28.47
CA LYS A 138 -7.16 16.64 29.69
C LYS A 138 -7.63 18.10 29.66
N ILE A 139 -7.54 18.77 28.50
CA ILE A 139 -8.03 20.13 28.33
C ILE A 139 -9.56 20.17 28.51
N PHE A 140 -10.29 19.22 27.92
CA PHE A 140 -11.74 19.13 28.11
C PHE A 140 -12.13 18.82 29.55
N GLU A 141 -11.41 17.92 30.23
CA GLU A 141 -11.63 17.62 31.65
C GLU A 141 -11.40 18.85 32.53
N ALA A 142 -10.33 19.60 32.27
CA ALA A 142 -10.04 20.85 32.97
C ALA A 142 -11.12 21.92 32.72
N ALA A 143 -11.54 22.10 31.47
CA ALA A 143 -12.62 23.04 31.13
C ALA A 143 -13.94 22.65 31.78
N ALA A 144 -14.29 21.36 31.78
CA ALA A 144 -15.49 20.85 32.45
C ALA A 144 -15.44 21.03 33.97
N ALA A 145 -14.26 20.86 34.59
CA ALA A 145 -14.06 21.11 36.01
C ALA A 145 -14.30 22.58 36.38
N ILE A 146 -13.76 23.52 35.58
CA ILE A 146 -13.96 24.96 35.77
C ILE A 146 -15.45 25.32 35.67
N ILE A 147 -16.13 24.87 34.62
CA ILE A 147 -17.57 25.11 34.43
C ILE A 147 -18.37 24.58 35.64
N ARG A 148 -18.01 23.38 36.11
CA ARG A 148 -18.69 22.76 37.26
C ARG A 148 -18.49 23.57 38.54
N GLU A 149 -17.29 24.05 38.80
CA GLU A 149 -16.97 24.87 39.97
C GLU A 149 -17.71 26.22 39.94
N ASP A 150 -17.80 26.84 38.76
CA ASP A 150 -18.54 28.09 38.58
C ASP A 150 -20.05 27.91 38.80
N ILE A 151 -20.64 26.79 38.35
CA ILE A 151 -22.05 26.46 38.62
C ILE A 151 -22.27 26.18 40.11
N GLN A 152 -21.31 25.54 40.79
CA GLN A 152 -21.43 25.23 42.22
C GLN A 152 -21.24 26.45 43.11
N SER A 153 -20.46 27.43 42.68
CA SER A 153 -20.21 28.68 43.40
C SER A 153 -21.22 29.78 43.12
N THR A 154 -22.13 29.57 42.15
CA THR A 154 -23.22 30.52 41.89
C THR A 154 -24.26 30.45 43.00
N VAL A 155 -24.40 31.54 43.74
CA VAL A 155 -25.39 31.67 44.81
C VAL A 155 -26.73 32.02 44.18
N LEU A 156 -27.64 31.05 44.14
CA LEU A 156 -29.03 31.25 43.71
C LEU A 156 -29.89 31.65 44.89
N ASP A 157 -30.64 32.73 44.75
CA ASP A 157 -31.63 33.15 45.74
C ASP A 157 -32.89 32.27 45.62
N ASN A 158 -32.98 31.26 46.49
CA ASN A 158 -34.13 30.37 46.56
C ASN A 158 -35.25 30.89 47.48
N SER A 159 -35.19 32.15 47.93
CA SER A 159 -36.17 32.69 48.87
C SER A 159 -37.56 32.85 48.27
N ASN A 160 -37.66 33.08 46.96
CA ASN A 160 -38.94 33.31 46.27
C ASN A 160 -38.96 32.66 44.89
N TYR A 161 -40.07 32.00 44.56
CA TYR A 161 -40.29 31.46 43.22
C TYR A 161 -40.80 32.57 42.28
N PRO A 162 -40.23 32.75 41.07
CA PRO A 162 -40.67 33.81 40.16
C PRO A 162 -42.09 33.55 39.63
N LEU A 163 -42.81 34.64 39.35
CA LEU A 163 -44.15 34.58 38.75
C LEU A 163 -44.09 34.01 37.32
N PRO A 164 -45.08 33.21 36.87
CA PRO A 164 -45.05 32.49 35.58
C PRO A 164 -44.78 33.35 34.34
N GLY A 165 -45.09 34.65 34.37
CA GLY A 165 -44.84 35.58 33.27
C GLY A 165 -43.46 36.23 33.27
N ARG A 166 -42.67 36.11 34.34
CA ARG A 166 -41.37 36.79 34.53
C ARG A 166 -40.17 35.83 34.67
N ILE A 167 -40.40 34.53 34.51
CA ILE A 167 -39.36 33.49 34.68
C ILE A 167 -38.14 33.73 33.79
N PHE A 168 -38.32 34.34 32.62
CA PHE A 168 -37.25 34.53 31.64
C PHE A 168 -36.66 35.95 31.60
N GLU A 169 -37.13 36.88 32.44
CA GLU A 169 -36.71 38.29 32.37
C GLU A 169 -35.26 38.50 32.89
N ASP A 170 -34.79 37.67 33.83
CA ASP A 170 -33.48 37.82 34.48
C ASP A 170 -32.49 36.66 34.23
N LEU A 171 -32.86 35.70 33.36
CA LEU A 171 -32.10 34.45 33.17
C LEU A 171 -30.64 34.67 32.76
N ASN A 172 -30.37 35.72 31.99
CA ASN A 172 -29.02 36.03 31.50
C ASN A 172 -28.07 36.52 32.59
N ASN A 173 -28.60 37.05 33.70
CA ASN A 173 -27.79 37.53 34.82
C ASN A 173 -27.36 36.39 35.76
N GLU A 174 -28.06 35.25 35.70
CA GLU A 174 -27.80 34.07 36.54
C GLU A 174 -26.89 33.04 35.87
N ILE A 175 -26.61 33.17 34.56
CA ILE A 175 -25.71 32.27 33.84
C ILE A 175 -24.25 32.59 34.21
N PRO A 176 -23.48 31.61 34.71
CA PRO A 176 -22.05 31.78 34.96
C PRO A 176 -21.31 32.30 33.71
N LYS A 177 -20.47 33.32 33.89
CA LYS A 177 -19.72 33.96 32.79
C LYS A 177 -18.91 32.97 31.96
N SER A 178 -18.40 31.90 32.55
CA SER A 178 -17.64 30.88 31.84
C SER A 178 -18.45 30.13 30.79
N LEU A 179 -19.78 30.10 30.89
CA LEU A 179 -20.68 29.49 29.92
C LEU A 179 -21.02 30.41 28.74
N THR A 180 -20.72 31.71 28.80
CA THR A 180 -20.95 32.64 27.68
C THR A 180 -19.82 32.61 26.64
N HIS A 181 -18.74 31.88 26.92
CA HIS A 181 -17.56 31.74 26.06
C HIS A 181 -17.58 30.48 25.17
N PHE A 182 -18.62 29.66 25.25
CA PHE A 182 -18.81 28.43 24.45
C PHE A 182 -20.03 28.57 23.54
#